data_AF-A0ABD0P6T8-F1
#
_entry.id   AF-A0ABD0P6T8-F1
#
_cell.length_a   1.000
_cell.length_b   1.000
_cell.length_c   1.000
_cell.angle_alpha   90.00
_cell.angle_beta   90.00
_cell.angle_gamma   90.00
#
_symmetry.space_group_name_H-M   'P 1'
#
loop_
_entity.id
_entity.type
_entity.pdbx_description
1 polymer ?
#
loop_
_entity_poly.entity_id
_entity_poly.type
_entity_poly.pdbx_seq_one_letter_code
_entity_poly.pdbx_strand_id
1 'polypeptide(L)'
;LRPLLDVNYLPLTDMRIARTFCFSNQGQALYLTSSTEIQRITYSQETCDNLQEMLGELFTPVETPEAPNRGFFKGLFGGGAQSLDREDL
;
A
#
# COMPACT_ATOMS: atom_id res chain seq x y z
N LEU A 1 -40.63 1.20 -3.44
CA LEU A 1 -39.20 0.86 -3.68
C LEU A 1 -39.13 -0.64 -4.00
N ARG A 2 -38.40 -1.04 -5.04
CA ARG A 2 -38.22 -2.46 -5.41
C ARG A 2 -36.76 -2.85 -5.14
N PRO A 3 -36.50 -3.88 -4.30
CA PRO A 3 -35.15 -4.40 -4.13
C PRO A 3 -34.61 -4.92 -5.47
N LEU A 4 -33.38 -4.54 -5.81
CA LEU A 4 -32.70 -4.99 -7.03
C LEU A 4 -31.70 -6.10 -6.77
N LEU A 5 -31.11 -6.13 -5.58
CA LEU A 5 -30.10 -7.11 -5.17
C LEU A 5 -30.26 -7.40 -3.68
N ASP A 6 -30.35 -8.68 -3.33
CA ASP A 6 -30.45 -9.17 -1.96
C ASP A 6 -29.47 -10.33 -1.80
N VAL A 7 -28.29 -10.04 -1.27
CA VAL A 7 -27.18 -10.98 -1.14
C VAL A 7 -26.48 -10.69 0.19
N ASN A 8 -26.14 -11.77 0.91
CA ASN A 8 -25.44 -11.67 2.17
C ASN A 8 -23.93 -11.55 1.93
N TYR A 9 -23.36 -10.39 2.23
CA TYR A 9 -21.92 -10.14 2.11
C TYR A 9 -21.18 -10.12 3.45
N LEU A 10 -21.93 -10.22 4.56
CA LEU A 10 -21.40 -10.03 5.90
C LEU A 10 -21.15 -11.39 6.57
N PRO A 11 -19.91 -11.70 7.01
CA PRO A 11 -19.73 -12.68 8.06
C PRO A 11 -20.50 -12.23 9.30
N LEU A 12 -21.53 -12.98 9.67
CA LEU A 12 -22.44 -12.69 10.80
C LEU A 12 -21.72 -12.63 12.16
N THR A 13 -20.44 -12.97 12.20
CA THR A 13 -19.61 -13.04 13.40
C THR A 13 -18.84 -11.75 13.71
N ASP A 14 -18.74 -10.79 12.79
CA ASP A 14 -17.93 -9.56 13.00
C ASP A 14 -18.72 -8.26 12.73
N MET A 15 -18.94 -7.49 13.80
CA MET A 15 -19.61 -6.18 13.77
C MET A 15 -18.72 -5.01 13.29
N ARG A 16 -17.45 -5.24 12.96
CA ARG A 16 -16.56 -4.20 12.38
C ARG A 16 -17.08 -3.71 11.03
N ILE A 17 -17.70 -4.58 10.25
CA ILE A 17 -18.21 -4.22 8.92
C ILE A 17 -19.30 -3.15 9.06
N ALA A 18 -20.26 -3.35 9.97
CA ALA A 18 -21.33 -2.38 10.21
C ALA A 18 -20.82 -0.98 10.59
N ARG A 19 -19.59 -0.87 11.11
CA ARG A 19 -18.96 0.40 11.52
C ARG A 19 -18.06 1.02 10.46
N THR A 20 -17.61 0.24 9.48
CA THR A 20 -16.58 0.66 8.51
C THR A 20 -17.05 0.59 7.06
N PHE A 21 -18.24 0.04 6.81
CA PHE A 21 -18.80 -0.06 5.49
C PHE A 21 -19.06 1.32 4.88
N CYS A 22 -18.58 1.52 3.66
CA CYS A 22 -18.90 2.69 2.87
C CYS A 22 -19.18 2.31 1.41
N PHE A 23 -20.11 3.03 0.78
CA PHE A 23 -20.29 2.97 -0.66
C PHE A 23 -19.23 3.84 -1.35
N SER A 24 -18.74 3.36 -2.48
CA SER A 24 -17.90 4.11 -3.42
C SER A 24 -18.70 4.44 -4.68
N ASN A 25 -18.10 5.18 -5.59
CA ASN A 25 -18.63 5.37 -6.93
C ASN A 25 -18.67 4.04 -7.72
N GLN A 26 -19.34 4.06 -8.87
CA GLN A 26 -19.28 2.98 -9.88
C GLN A 26 -19.68 1.58 -9.36
N GLY A 27 -20.68 1.52 -8.47
CA GLY A 27 -21.22 0.27 -7.98
C GLY A 27 -20.23 -0.53 -7.13
N GLN A 28 -19.45 0.15 -6.29
CA GLN A 28 -18.50 -0.48 -5.36
C GLN A 28 -18.85 -0.15 -3.90
N ALA A 29 -18.36 -0.99 -3.00
CA ALA A 29 -18.34 -0.73 -1.57
C ALA A 29 -17.06 -1.29 -0.94
N LEU A 30 -16.67 -0.72 0.18
CA LEU A 30 -15.46 -1.08 0.92
C LEU A 30 -15.79 -1.21 2.40
N TYR A 31 -15.06 -2.08 3.10
CA TYR A 31 -15.07 -2.15 4.55
C TYR A 31 -13.74 -2.69 5.07
N LEU A 32 -13.49 -2.52 6.37
CA LEU A 32 -12.29 -3.04 7.02
C LEU A 32 -12.56 -4.43 7.62
N THR A 33 -11.81 -5.45 7.18
CA THR A 33 -11.81 -6.79 7.81
C THR A 33 -10.92 -6.80 9.04
N SER A 34 -9.82 -6.05 9.02
CA SER A 34 -8.92 -5.82 10.16
C SER A 34 -8.53 -4.34 10.25
N SER A 35 -7.69 -3.97 11.22
CA SER A 35 -7.13 -2.61 11.27
C SER A 35 -6.20 -2.29 10.09
N THR A 36 -5.81 -3.29 9.29
CA THR A 36 -4.82 -3.16 8.22
C THR A 36 -5.24 -3.82 6.92
N GLU A 37 -6.49 -4.28 6.81
CA GLU A 37 -6.98 -5.00 5.63
C GLU A 37 -8.36 -4.47 5.23
N ILE A 38 -8.48 -4.14 3.95
CA ILE A 38 -9.71 -3.64 3.32
C ILE A 38 -10.26 -4.74 2.41
N GLN A 39 -11.55 -5.04 2.56
CA GLN A 39 -12.29 -5.83 1.59
C GLN A 39 -13.10 -4.91 0.69
N ARG A 40 -13.04 -5.18 -0.63
CA ARG A 40 -13.85 -4.52 -1.65
C ARG A 40 -14.95 -5.44 -2.15
N ILE A 41 -16.13 -4.87 -2.38
CA ILE A 41 -17.28 -5.49 -3.05
C ILE A 41 -17.56 -4.69 -4.33
N THR A 42 -17.80 -5.38 -5.44
CA THR A 42 -18.18 -4.78 -6.72
C THR A 42 -19.50 -5.37 -7.20
N TYR A 43 -20.47 -4.51 -7.48
CA TYR A 43 -21.79 -4.86 -8.03
C TYR A 43 -21.90 -4.59 -9.53
N SER A 44 -20.99 -3.78 -10.08
CA SER A 44 -20.97 -3.39 -11.49
C SER A 44 -20.05 -4.31 -12.30
N GLN A 45 -20.60 -4.95 -13.33
CA GLN A 45 -19.82 -5.76 -14.26
C GLN A 45 -18.79 -4.92 -15.02
N GLU A 46 -19.18 -3.71 -15.47
CA GLU A 46 -18.28 -2.76 -16.12
C GLU A 46 -17.07 -2.43 -15.24
N THR A 47 -17.28 -2.27 -13.93
CA THR A 47 -16.18 -2.02 -12.98
C THR A 47 -15.27 -3.23 -12.80
N CYS A 48 -15.82 -4.45 -12.86
CA CYS A 48 -15.01 -5.67 -12.83
C CYS A 48 -14.15 -5.79 -14.09
N ASP A 49 -14.72 -5.50 -15.27
CA ASP A 49 -14.03 -5.60 -16.55
C ASP A 49 -12.87 -4.59 -16.66
N ASN A 50 -13.03 -3.40 -16.07
CA ASN A 50 -12.02 -2.34 -16.09
C ASN A 50 -11.06 -2.34 -14.89
N LEU A 51 -11.08 -3.37 -14.04
CA LEU A 51 -10.36 -3.36 -12.76
C LEU A 51 -8.86 -3.11 -12.89
N GLN A 52 -8.22 -3.64 -13.94
CA GLN A 52 -6.79 -3.49 -14.18
C GLN A 52 -6.40 -2.03 -14.43
N GLU A 53 -7.23 -1.28 -15.15
CA GLU A 53 -6.99 0.14 -15.47
C GLU A 53 -7.21 1.04 -14.25
N MET A 54 -8.02 0.57 -13.28
CA MET A 54 -8.29 1.28 -12.04
C MET A 54 -7.20 1.09 -10.98
N LEU A 55 -6.19 0.23 -11.21
CA LEU A 55 -5.08 0.05 -10.28
C LEU A 55 -4.18 1.30 -10.31
N GLY A 56 -3.97 1.88 -9.13
CA GLY A 56 -3.05 3.00 -8.93
C GLY A 56 -1.77 2.59 -8.21
N GLU A 57 -0.79 3.48 -8.22
CA GLU A 57 0.46 3.33 -7.46
C GLU A 57 0.32 3.94 -6.06
N LEU A 58 0.80 3.22 -5.04
CA LEU A 58 0.84 3.74 -3.66
C LEU A 58 2.05 4.66 -3.42
N PHE A 59 3.12 4.44 -4.17
CA PHE A 59 4.38 5.15 -4.01
C PHE A 59 4.81 5.70 -5.36
N THR A 60 5.28 6.95 -5.35
CA THR A 60 6.00 7.48 -6.51
C THR A 60 7.38 6.84 -6.56
N PRO A 61 7.78 6.21 -7.68
CA PRO A 61 9.14 5.74 -7.83
C PRO A 61 10.10 6.93 -7.72
N VAL A 62 11.11 6.79 -6.87
CA VAL A 62 12.21 7.74 -6.74
C VAL A 62 13.51 7.04 -7.08
N GLU A 63 14.42 7.73 -7.76
CA GLU A 63 15.74 7.19 -8.03
C GLU A 63 16.48 6.93 -6.71
N THR A 64 17.14 5.78 -6.62
CA THR A 64 18.01 5.48 -5.49
C THR A 64 19.07 6.59 -5.37
N PRO A 65 19.20 7.27 -4.22
CA PRO A 65 20.21 8.30 -4.05
C PRO A 65 21.59 7.75 -4.34
N GLU A 66 22.44 8.53 -5.01
CA GLU A 66 23.85 8.18 -5.17
C GLU A 66 24.49 7.97 -3.79
N ALA A 67 25.34 6.94 -3.68
CA ALA A 67 26.08 6.71 -2.45
C ALA A 67 26.88 7.97 -2.09
N PRO A 68 26.83 8.43 -0.83
CA PRO A 68 27.60 9.61 -0.44
C PRO A 68 29.07 9.37 -0.78
N ASN A 69 29.70 10.36 -1.44
CA ASN A 69 31.12 10.31 -1.77
C ASN A 69 31.90 9.91 -0.51
N ARG A 70 32.82 8.93 -0.63
CA ARG A 70 33.64 8.44 0.50
C ARG A 70 34.34 9.56 1.29
N GLY A 71 34.53 10.74 0.67
CA GLY A 71 35.08 11.94 1.31
C GLY A 71 34.13 12.69 2.26
N PHE A 72 32.81 12.48 2.20
CA PHE A 72 31.81 13.20 3.01
C PHE A 72 32.05 12.98 4.52
N PHE A 73 32.28 11.74 4.93
CA PHE A 73 32.59 11.42 6.34
C PHE A 73 34.03 11.76 6.74
N LYS A 74 34.94 11.90 5.77
CA LYS A 74 36.35 12.25 6.02
C LYS A 74 36.50 13.70 6.48
N GLY A 75 35.53 14.58 6.17
CA GLY A 75 35.50 15.98 6.58
C GLY A 75 34.79 16.27 7.91
N LEU A 76 33.79 15.47 8.30
CA LEU A 76 33.03 15.69 9.54
C LEU A 76 33.66 15.02 10.77
N PHE A 77 34.43 13.96 10.57
CA PHE A 77 35.23 13.30 11.61
C PHE A 77 36.71 13.38 11.23
N GLY A 78 37.22 14.60 11.11
CA GLY A 78 38.65 14.86 10.97
C GLY A 78 39.40 14.39 12.21
N GLY A 79 39.88 13.15 12.21
CA GLY A 79 40.65 12.56 13.30
C GLY A 79 41.08 11.13 13.00
N GLY A 80 41.95 10.99 12.00
CA GLY A 80 42.75 9.81 11.62
C GLY A 80 42.36 8.41 12.14
N ALA A 81 42.04 7.50 11.24
CA ALA A 81 42.53 6.12 11.32
C ALA A 81 42.56 5.50 9.91
N GLN A 82 43.58 4.68 9.71
CA GLN A 82 44.13 4.16 8.47
C GLN A 82 43.16 3.38 7.59
N SER A 83 43.42 3.41 6.28
CA SER A 83 43.12 2.29 5.39
C SER A 83 43.85 1.05 5.92
N LEU A 84 43.12 0.13 6.56
CA LEU A 84 43.58 -1.24 6.67
C LEU A 84 43.34 -1.88 5.30
N ASP A 85 44.32 -1.72 4.43
CA ASP A 85 44.45 -2.50 3.21
C ASP A 85 44.72 -3.95 3.66
N ARG A 86 43.86 -4.87 3.23
CA ARG A 86 43.77 -6.23 3.78
C ARG A 86 44.72 -7.20 3.08
N GLU A 87 45.74 -6.72 2.39
CA GLU A 87 46.60 -7.54 1.52
C GLU A 87 48.01 -7.83 2.08
N ASP A 88 48.32 -7.36 3.31
CA ASP A 88 49.60 -7.65 4.00
C ASP A 88 49.46 -8.46 5.31
N LEU A 89 48.43 -9.30 5.47
CA LEU A 89 48.36 -10.28 6.58
C LEU A 89 47.76 -11.64 6.19
#